data_AF-A0AAW0IWQ7-F1
#
_entry.id   AF-A0AAW0IWQ7-F1
#
_cell.length_a   1.000
_cell.length_b   1.000
_cell.length_c   1.000
_cell.angle_alpha   90.00
_cell.angle_beta   90.00
_cell.angle_gamma   90.00
#
_symmetry.space_group_name_H-M   'P 1'
#
loop_
_entity.id
_entity.type
_entity.pdbx_description
1 polymer ?
#
loop_
_entity_poly.entity_id
_entity_poly.type
_entity_poly.pdbx_seq_one_letter_code
_entity_poly.pdbx_strand_id
1 'polypeptide(L)'
;MDKTIFRHLCNELKRLHLLKEDNGIISVEKAIGIMLFIVKHNVDYWLTAHRFQHSLETIQRRFRHALRVIHALECLIIRPDVDAVELPHSLRGNEKYYP
;
A
#
# COMPACT_ATOMS: atom_id res chain seq x y z
N MET A 1 -5.08 -2.02 15.26
CA MET A 1 -5.66 -1.05 14.31
C MET A 1 -7.13 -0.97 14.61
N ASP A 2 -7.64 0.24 14.80
CA ASP A 2 -9.07 0.43 15.04
C ASP A 2 -9.90 0.00 13.82
N LYS A 3 -11.08 -0.58 14.07
CA LYS A 3 -11.94 -1.15 13.03
C LYS A 3 -12.47 -0.07 12.07
N THR A 4 -12.69 1.14 12.58
CA THR A 4 -13.19 2.28 11.78
C THR A 4 -12.12 2.74 10.80
N ILE A 5 -10.89 2.92 11.26
CA ILE A 5 -9.74 3.32 10.44
C ILE A 5 -9.48 2.28 9.33
N PHE A 6 -9.54 0.99 9.67
CA PHE A 6 -9.38 -0.08 8.69
C PHE A 6 -10.46 -0.04 7.60
N ARG A 7 -11.71 0.21 7.99
CA ARG A 7 -12.82 0.32 7.04
C ARG A 7 -12.66 1.55 6.14
N HIS A 8 -12.26 2.69 6.70
CA HIS A 8 -11.98 3.90 5.92
C HIS A 8 -10.88 3.68 4.88
N LEU A 9 -9.78 3.05 5.28
CA LEU A 9 -8.70 2.70 4.35
C LEU A 9 -9.21 1.80 3.21
N CYS A 10 -9.95 0.74 3.54
CA CYS A 10 -10.49 -0.17 2.52
C CYS A 10 -11.50 0.53 1.60
N ASN A 11 -12.31 1.47 2.12
CA ASN A 11 -13.24 2.24 1.32
C ASN A 11 -12.52 3.20 0.37
N GLU A 12 -11.45 3.86 0.80
CA GLU A 12 -10.64 4.70 -0.10
C GLU A 12 -9.95 3.89 -1.20
N LEU A 13 -9.40 2.71 -0.86
CA LEU A 13 -8.79 1.82 -1.85
C LEU A 13 -9.80 1.30 -2.88
N LYS A 14 -11.05 1.04 -2.45
CA LYS A 14 -12.17 0.70 -3.35
C LYS A 14 -12.55 1.89 -4.23
N ARG A 15 -12.67 3.10 -3.67
CA ARG A 15 -13.03 4.34 -4.38
C ARG A 15 -12.03 4.68 -5.49
N LEU A 16 -10.75 4.44 -5.25
CA LEU A 16 -9.69 4.70 -6.22
C LEU A 16 -9.63 3.67 -7.38
N HIS A 17 -10.52 2.67 -7.41
CA HIS A 17 -10.59 1.63 -8.46
C HIS A 17 -9.27 0.88 -8.72
N LEU A 18 -8.31 0.97 -7.79
CA LEU A 18 -6.99 0.33 -7.86
C LEU A 18 -7.05 -1.19 -7.77
N LEU A 19 -8.23 -1.73 -7.48
CA LEU A 19 -8.54 -3.14 -7.35
C LEU A 19 -9.67 -3.46 -8.31
N LYS A 20 -9.31 -3.89 -9.52
CA LYS A 20 -10.27 -4.55 -10.40
C LYS A 20 -10.65 -5.85 -9.70
N GLU A 21 -11.92 -5.99 -9.33
CA GLU A 21 -12.47 -7.21 -8.74
C GLU A 21 -12.30 -8.33 -9.79
N ASP A 22 -11.15 -9.00 -9.76
CA ASP A 22 -10.84 -10.12 -10.63
C ASP A 22 -11.72 -11.29 -10.17
N ASN A 23 -12.94 -11.38 -10.72
CA ASN A 23 -13.86 -12.51 -10.87
C ASN A 23 -13.79 -13.70 -9.87
N GLY A 24 -13.35 -13.46 -8.63
CA GLY A 24 -12.71 -14.50 -7.81
C GLY A 24 -12.64 -14.11 -6.34
N ILE A 25 -13.81 -13.80 -5.78
CA ILE A 25 -14.28 -14.22 -4.44
C ILE A 25 -13.57 -13.60 -3.20
N ILE A 26 -12.44 -12.92 -3.33
CA ILE A 26 -11.69 -12.42 -2.15
C ILE A 26 -11.65 -10.89 -2.12
N SER A 27 -12.43 -10.31 -1.21
CA SER A 27 -12.60 -8.87 -1.00
C SER A 27 -11.26 -8.15 -0.70
N VAL A 28 -11.16 -6.89 -1.16
CA VAL A 28 -10.07 -5.94 -0.87
C VAL A 28 -9.63 -6.00 0.60
N GLU A 29 -10.61 -6.04 1.50
CA GLU A 29 -10.43 -6.08 2.94
C GLU A 29 -9.61 -7.30 3.40
N LYS A 30 -9.81 -8.47 2.77
CA LYS A 30 -9.06 -9.67 3.10
C LYS A 30 -7.61 -9.57 2.64
N ALA A 31 -7.35 -8.98 1.47
CA ALA A 31 -5.98 -8.77 0.98
C ALA A 31 -5.19 -7.77 1.86
N ILE A 32 -5.80 -6.63 2.21
CA ILE A 32 -5.21 -5.64 3.10
C ILE A 32 -5.03 -6.23 4.52
N GLY A 33 -6.01 -7.00 5.01
CA GLY A 33 -5.91 -7.70 6.29
C GLY A 33 -4.74 -8.70 6.35
N ILE A 34 -4.54 -9.49 5.29
CA ILE A 34 -3.40 -10.41 5.18
C ILE A 34 -2.07 -9.63 5.22
N MET A 35 -1.97 -8.54 4.44
CA MET A 35 -0.75 -7.73 4.42
C MET A 35 -0.45 -7.13 5.80
N LEU A 36 -1.43 -6.47 6.42
CA LEU A 36 -1.25 -5.88 7.74
C LEU A 36 -0.92 -6.93 8.80
N PHE A 37 -1.47 -8.14 8.68
CA PHE A 37 -1.14 -9.24 9.57
C PHE A 37 0.33 -9.68 9.45
N ILE A 38 0.81 -9.85 8.21
CA ILE A 38 2.21 -10.21 7.94
C ILE A 38 3.15 -9.11 8.45
N VAL A 39 2.90 -7.85 8.09
CA VAL A 39 3.76 -6.71 8.48
C VAL A 39 3.76 -6.49 9.99
N LYS A 40 2.58 -6.56 10.64
CA LYS A 40 2.46 -6.32 12.09
C LYS A 40 3.22 -7.37 12.91
N HIS A 41 3.13 -8.64 12.51
CA HIS A 41 3.69 -9.73 13.30
C HIS A 41 5.06 -10.20 12.77
N ASN A 42 5.53 -9.65 11.64
CA ASN A 42 6.71 -10.13 10.90
C ASN A 42 6.71 -11.66 10.75
N VAL A 43 5.54 -12.22 10.45
CA VAL A 43 5.31 -13.67 10.42
C VAL A 43 5.54 -14.23 9.03
N ASP A 44 6.07 -15.44 8.99
CA ASP A 44 6.21 -16.20 7.76
C ASP A 44 4.87 -16.41 7.03
N TYR A 45 4.98 -16.53 5.71
CA TYR A 45 3.86 -16.83 4.83
C TYR A 45 3.18 -18.15 5.22
N TRP A 46 3.92 -19.11 5.79
CA TRP A 46 3.38 -20.39 6.25
C TRP A 46 2.36 -20.24 7.38
N LEU A 47 2.72 -19.50 8.42
CA LEU A 47 1.82 -19.24 9.55
C LEU A 47 0.60 -18.42 9.10
N THR A 48 0.81 -17.50 8.15
CA THR A 48 -0.27 -16.71 7.56
C THR A 48 -1.21 -17.58 6.73
N ALA A 49 -0.68 -18.50 5.90
CA ALA A 49 -1.47 -19.46 5.13
C ALA A 49 -2.33 -20.35 6.03
N HIS A 50 -1.75 -20.86 7.11
CA HIS A 50 -2.48 -21.62 8.12
C HIS A 50 -3.59 -20.80 8.78
N ARG A 51 -3.31 -19.54 9.15
CA ARG A 51 -4.30 -18.67 9.81
C ARG A 51 -5.46 -18.27 8.90
N PHE A 52 -5.19 -17.98 7.64
CA PHE A 52 -6.19 -17.54 6.67
C PHE A 52 -6.80 -18.69 5.87
N GLN A 53 -6.38 -19.93 6.13
CA GLN A 53 -6.86 -21.17 5.49
C GLN A 53 -6.78 -21.08 3.96
N HIS A 54 -5.62 -20.63 3.47
CA HIS A 54 -5.35 -20.44 2.05
C HIS A 54 -3.98 -21.02 1.70
N SER A 55 -3.78 -21.38 0.43
CA SER A 55 -2.47 -21.82 -0.04
C SER A 55 -1.41 -20.72 0.08
N LEU A 56 -0.15 -21.12 0.23
CA LEU A 56 0.98 -20.19 0.32
C LEU A 56 1.02 -19.25 -0.90
N GLU A 57 0.77 -19.81 -2.09
CA GLU A 57 0.69 -19.06 -3.35
C GLU A 57 -0.40 -17.99 -3.31
N THR A 58 -1.56 -18.31 -2.75
CA THR A 58 -2.65 -17.36 -2.57
C THR A 58 -2.23 -16.25 -1.62
N ILE A 59 -1.64 -16.56 -0.46
CA ILE A 59 -1.16 -15.55 0.49
C ILE A 59 -0.13 -14.62 -0.17
N GLN A 60 0.86 -15.18 -0.86
CA GLN A 60 1.89 -14.40 -1.52
C GLN A 60 1.32 -13.52 -2.64
N ARG A 61 0.40 -14.05 -3.46
CA ARG A 61 -0.28 -13.28 -4.50
C ARG A 61 -1.07 -12.13 -3.89
N ARG A 62 -1.80 -12.37 -2.80
CA ARG A 62 -2.59 -11.35 -2.08
C ARG A 62 -1.71 -10.30 -1.42
N PHE A 63 -0.60 -10.70 -0.81
CA PHE A 63 0.38 -9.79 -0.23
C PHE A 63 0.97 -8.84 -1.27
N ARG A 64 1.46 -9.39 -2.40
CA ARG A 64 1.98 -8.59 -3.51
C ARG A 64 0.93 -7.65 -4.09
N HIS A 65 -0.31 -8.11 -4.20
CA HIS A 65 -1.40 -7.29 -4.71
C HIS A 65 -1.71 -6.13 -3.76
N ALA A 66 -1.83 -6.40 -2.46
CA ALA A 66 -2.04 -5.37 -1.43
C ALA A 66 -0.93 -4.32 -1.45
N LEU A 67 0.35 -4.75 -1.55
CA LEU A 67 1.48 -3.83 -1.65
C LEU A 67 1.39 -2.89 -2.86
N ARG A 68 1.03 -3.39 -4.04
CA ARG A 68 0.88 -2.55 -5.23
C ARG A 68 -0.18 -1.46 -5.06
N VAL A 69 -1.29 -1.81 -4.41
CA VAL A 69 -2.40 -0.87 -4.17
C VAL A 69 -1.98 0.19 -3.16
N ILE A 70 -1.28 -0.20 -2.09
CA ILE A 70 -0.77 0.76 -1.11
C ILE A 70 0.31 1.65 -1.71
N HIS A 71 1.21 1.11 -2.53
CA HIS A 71 2.20 1.91 -3.25
C HIS A 71 1.54 2.93 -4.21
N ALA A 72 0.46 2.53 -4.90
CA ALA A 72 -0.31 3.46 -5.73
C ALA A 72 -0.98 4.56 -4.88
N LEU A 73 -1.48 4.21 -3.68
CA LEU A 73 -2.01 5.19 -2.73
C LEU A 73 -0.92 6.15 -2.24
N GLU A 74 0.27 5.62 -1.92
CA GLU A 74 1.43 6.42 -1.49
C GLU A 74 1.79 7.48 -2.55
N CYS A 75 1.81 7.11 -3.83
CA CYS A 75 2.08 8.03 -4.92
C CYS A 75 1.01 9.14 -5.08
N LEU A 76 -0.17 8.97 -4.50
CA LEU A 76 -1.21 10.01 -4.46
C LEU A 76 -1.08 10.93 -3.23
N ILE A 77 -0.67 10.37 -2.10
CA ILE A 77 -0.60 11.10 -0.82
C ILE A 77 0.75 11.80 -0.64
N ILE A 78 1.84 11.10 -0.95
CA ILE A 78 3.23 11.56 -0.83
C ILE A 78 3.70 12.05 -2.20
N ARG A 79 2.89 12.86 -2.88
CA ARG A 79 3.38 13.60 -4.05
C ARG A 79 4.28 14.72 -3.54
N PRO A 80 5.56 14.80 -3.97
CA PRO A 80 6.30 16.03 -3.78
C PRO A 80 5.53 17.12 -4.51
N ASP A 81 5.27 18.20 -3.78
CA ASP A 81 4.62 19.38 -4.32
C ASP A 81 5.44 19.85 -5.54
N VAL A 82 4.80 19.93 -6.71
CA VAL A 82 5.48 20.30 -7.96
C VAL A 82 5.96 21.76 -7.90
N ASP A 83 5.36 22.58 -7.03
CA ASP A 83 5.75 23.96 -6.74
C ASP A 83 6.91 24.03 -5.71
N ALA A 84 7.07 23.03 -4.84
CA ALA A 84 8.24 22.89 -3.96
C ALA A 84 9.53 22.51 -4.70
N VAL A 85 9.46 22.33 -6.02
CA VAL A 85 10.62 22.28 -6.93
C VAL A 85 11.17 23.69 -7.20
N GLU A 86 10.57 24.77 -6.70
CA GLU A 86 11.33 26.00 -6.53
C GLU A 86 12.26 25.86 -5.33
N LEU A 87 13.50 25.44 -5.63
CA LEU A 87 14.64 25.44 -4.72
C LEU A 87 14.61 26.74 -3.90
N PRO A 88 14.72 26.70 -2.55
CA PRO A 88 14.71 27.92 -1.75
C PRO A 88 15.76 28.88 -2.31
N HIS A 89 15.38 30.16 -2.48
CA HIS A 89 16.18 31.20 -3.14
C HIS A 89 17.66 31.24 -2.69
N SER A 90 17.95 30.80 -1.46
CA SER A 90 19.29 30.67 -0.87
C SER A 90 20.21 29.64 -1.54
N LEU A 91 19.68 28.70 -2.33
CA LEU A 91 20.45 27.65 -3.02
C LEU A 91 20.64 27.92 -4.53
N ARG A 92 19.97 28.93 -5.08
CA ARG A 92 19.96 29.24 -6.53
C ARG A 92 21.29 29.79 -7.08
N GLY A 93 22.26 30.07 -6.20
CA GLY A 93 23.59 30.60 -6.57
C GLY A 93 24.75 29.70 -6.14
N ASN A 94 24.49 28.46 -5.71
CA ASN A 94 25.55 27.53 -5.28
C ASN A 94 25.87 26.53 -6.39
N GLU A 95 26.95 26.79 -7.14
CA GLU A 95 27.46 25.95 -8.24
C GLU A 95 27.75 24.49 -7.82
N LYS A 96 27.85 24.22 -6.52
CA LYS A 96 28.05 22.86 -5.99
C LYS A 96 26.77 22.01 -6.02
N TYR A 97 25.59 22.64 -5.98
CA TYR A 97 24.28 21.98 -5.92
C TYR A 97 23.43 22.25 -7.17
N TYR A 98 23.91 23.08 -8.09
CA TYR A 98 23.27 23.40 -9.36
C TYR A 98 24.35 23.57 -10.46
N PRO A 99 24.58 22.56 -11.32
CA PRO A 99 25.53 22.66 -12.43
C PRO A 99 25.01 23.56 -13.56
#